data_AF-A0A7W9CRW2-F1
#
_entry.id   AF-A0A7W9CRW2-F1
#
_cell.length_a   1.000
_cell.length_b   1.000
_cell.length_c   1.000
_cell.angle_alpha   90.00
_cell.angle_beta   90.00
_cell.angle_gamma   90.00
#
_symmetry.space_group_name_H-M   'P 1'
#
loop_
_entity.id
_entity.type
_entity.pdbx_description
1 polymer ?
#
loop_
_entity_poly.entity_id
_entity_poly.type
_entity_poly.pdbx_seq_one_letter_code
_entity_poly.pdbx_strand_id
1 'polypeptide(L)' 'MAAQALRTLAASLTTAWRSTVWFLRGVLGADAYQHYLAHQARVHPGVEPMSERAFWKDRMDWQDRNPQGRCC' A
#
# COMPACT_ATOMS: atom_id res chain seq x y z
N MET A 1 14.71 -34.77 -10.47
CA MET A 1 13.90 -34.70 -9.23
C MET A 1 14.43 -33.66 -8.24
N ALA A 2 15.69 -33.72 -7.77
CA ALA A 2 16.24 -32.76 -6.80
C ALA A 2 16.16 -31.27 -7.25
N ALA A 3 16.44 -30.98 -8.52
CA ALA A 3 16.34 -29.62 -9.06
C ALA A 3 14.89 -29.08 -9.09
N GLN A 4 13.89 -29.95 -9.16
CA GLN A 4 12.48 -29.55 -9.19
C GLN A 4 11.97 -29.25 -7.77
N ALA A 5 12.43 -30.02 -6.77
CA ALA A 5 12.17 -29.77 -5.36
C ALA A 5 12.77 -28.43 -4.88
N LEU A 6 14.00 -28.09 -5.33
CA LEU A 6 14.60 -26.79 -5.03
C LEU A 6 13.82 -25.62 -5.64
N ARG A 7 13.29 -25.78 -6.86
CA ARG A 7 12.47 -24.75 -7.53
C ARG A 7 11.12 -24.55 -6.85
N THR A 8 10.46 -25.62 -6.41
CA THR A 8 9.17 -25.50 -5.71
C THR A 8 9.35 -24.89 -4.32
N LEU A 9 10.41 -25.25 -3.59
CA LEU A 9 10.74 -24.61 -2.31
C LEU A 9 11.04 -23.12 -2.47
N ALA A 10 11.86 -22.77 -3.47
CA ALA A 10 12.14 -21.37 -3.78
C ALA A 10 10.86 -20.60 -4.14
N ALA A 11 10.00 -21.18 -4.99
CA ALA A 11 8.71 -20.57 -5.33
C ALA A 11 7.83 -20.34 -4.09
N SER A 12 7.69 -21.34 -3.22
CA SER A 12 6.92 -21.22 -1.98
C SER A 12 7.47 -20.15 -1.05
N LEU A 13 8.80 -20.07 -0.88
CA LEU A 13 9.45 -19.02 -0.09
C LEU A 13 9.21 -17.63 -0.69
N THR A 14 9.31 -17.48 -2.00
CA THR A 14 9.04 -16.19 -2.65
C THR A 14 7.58 -15.76 -2.50
N THR A 15 6.64 -16.69 -2.58
CA THR A 15 5.21 -16.42 -2.37
C THR A 15 4.96 -16.00 -0.92
N ALA A 16 5.48 -16.75 0.06
CA ALA A 16 5.34 -16.42 1.48
C ALA A 16 5.93 -15.04 1.80
N TRP A 17 7.13 -14.75 1.28
CA TRP A 17 7.76 -13.44 1.45
C TRP A 17 6.90 -12.31 0.88
N ARG A 18 6.37 -12.46 -0.34
CA ARG A 18 5.49 -11.46 -0.96
C ARG A 18 4.22 -11.23 -0.15
N SER A 19 3.61 -12.29 0.37
CA SER A 19 2.43 -12.18 1.23
C SER A 19 2.72 -11.43 2.52
N THR A 20 3.86 -11.70 3.18
CA THR A 20 4.29 -10.96 4.37
C THR A 20 4.54 -9.49 4.07
N VAL A 21 5.24 -9.18 2.98
CA VAL A 21 5.49 -7.79 2.57
C VAL A 21 4.18 -7.05 2.26
N TRP A 22 3.25 -7.69 1.56
CA TRP A 22 1.92 -7.12 1.29
C TRP A 22 1.17 -6.82 2.59
N PHE A 23 1.14 -7.77 3.53
CA PHE A 23 0.48 -7.60 4.82
C PHE A 23 1.10 -6.45 5.62
N LEU A 24 2.43 -6.40 5.73
CA LEU A 24 3.14 -5.33 6.43
C LEU A 24 2.89 -3.96 5.77
N ARG A 25 2.83 -3.90 4.44
CA ARG A 25 2.50 -2.67 3.72
C ARG A 25 1.10 -2.16 4.05
N GLY A 26 0.11 -3.06 4.12
CA GLY A 26 -1.25 -2.70 4.52
C GLY A 26 -1.32 -2.21 5.97
N VAL A 27 -0.65 -2.91 6.91
CA VAL A 27 -0.63 -2.53 8.33
C VAL A 27 0.04 -1.18 8.56
N LEU A 28 1.17 -0.93 7.89
CA LEU A 28 1.90 0.34 8.00
C LEU A 28 1.25 1.47 7.17
N GLY A 29 0.22 1.16 6.38
CA GLY A 29 -0.40 2.11 5.45
C GLY A 29 0.49 2.52 4.28
N ALA A 30 1.59 1.78 4.02
CA ALA A 30 2.51 2.03 2.91
C ALA A 30 1.86 1.78 1.53
N ASP A 31 0.69 1.18 1.49
CA ASP A 31 -0.13 0.99 0.29
C ASP A 31 -1.21 2.07 0.10
N ALA A 32 -1.28 3.09 0.98
CA ALA A 32 -2.30 4.13 0.93
C ALA A 32 -2.36 4.87 -0.41
N TYR A 33 -1.21 5.14 -1.03
CA TYR A 33 -1.16 5.78 -2.34
C TYR A 33 -1.72 4.88 -3.45
N GLN A 34 -1.47 3.57 -3.39
CA GLN A 34 -2.04 2.61 -4.34
C GLN A 34 -3.56 2.52 -4.20
N HIS A 35 -4.06 2.51 -2.97
CA HIS A 35 -5.49 2.60 -2.69
C HIS A 35 -6.10 3.92 -3.21
N TYR A 36 -5.40 5.05 -3.06
CA TYR A 36 -5.80 6.33 -3.65
C TYR A 36 -5.91 6.24 -5.17
N LEU A 37 -4.90 5.71 -5.87
CA LEU A 37 -4.94 5.56 -7.33
C LEU A 37 -6.08 4.65 -7.79
N ALA A 38 -6.30 3.52 -7.10
CA ALA A 38 -7.41 2.61 -7.40
C ALA A 38 -8.78 3.26 -7.14
N HIS A 39 -8.88 4.11 -6.11
CA HIS A 39 -10.09 4.90 -5.87
C HIS A 39 -10.29 5.97 -6.95
N GLN A 40 -9.24 6.73 -7.27
CA GLN A 40 -9.25 7.78 -8.29
C GLN A 40 -9.66 7.21 -9.66
N ALA A 41 -9.08 6.09 -10.08
CA ALA A 41 -9.42 5.43 -11.34
C ALA A 41 -10.88 4.98 -11.41
N ARG A 42 -11.48 4.61 -10.28
CA ARG A 42 -12.89 4.17 -10.19
C ARG A 42 -13.87 5.33 -10.11
N VAL A 43 -13.55 6.38 -9.34
CA VAL A 43 -14.48 7.47 -9.01
C VAL A 43 -14.31 8.68 -9.94
N HIS A 44 -13.09 8.92 -10.41
CA HIS A 44 -12.73 10.06 -11.25
C HIS A 44 -11.97 9.60 -12.50
N PRO A 45 -12.61 8.82 -13.39
CA PRO A 45 -11.97 8.40 -14.64
C PRO A 45 -11.59 9.63 -15.47
N GLY A 46 -10.36 9.67 -15.97
CA GLY A 46 -9.84 10.76 -16.81
C GLY A 46 -9.31 11.98 -16.06
N VAL A 47 -9.36 11.99 -14.73
CA VAL A 47 -8.70 13.03 -13.91
C VAL A 47 -7.31 12.55 -13.53
N GLU A 48 -6.29 13.35 -13.84
CA GLU A 48 -4.91 13.06 -13.47
C GLU A 48 -4.80 12.96 -11.93
N PRO A 49 -4.32 11.83 -11.38
CA PRO A 49 -4.12 11.69 -9.95
C PRO A 49 -3.03 12.65 -9.44
N MET A 50 -3.10 12.97 -8.15
CA MET A 50 -2.01 13.67 -7.48
C MET A 50 -0.73 12.85 -7.50
N SER A 51 0.42 13.53 -7.53
CA SER A 51 1.71 12.86 -7.31
C SER A 51 1.78 12.27 -5.91
N GLU A 52 2.59 11.22 -5.74
CA GLU A 52 2.75 10.54 -4.45
C GLU A 52 3.16 11.48 -3.32
N ARG A 53 4.11 12.40 -3.58
CA ARG A 53 4.54 13.41 -2.60
C ARG A 53 3.39 14.34 -2.20
N ALA A 54 2.58 14.77 -3.16
CA ALA A 54 1.44 15.64 -2.90
C ALA A 54 0.36 14.92 -2.07
N PHE A 55 0.08 13.66 -2.38
CA PHE A 55 -0.83 12.81 -1.61
C PHE A 55 -0.39 12.69 -0.15
N TRP A 56 0.88 12.39 0.11
CA TRP A 56 1.38 12.26 1.48
C TRP A 56 1.35 13.59 2.24
N LYS A 57 1.66 14.70 1.57
CA LYS A 57 1.54 16.03 2.17
C LYS A 57 0.09 16.32 2.56
N ASP A 58 -0.86 16.17 1.64
CA ASP A 58 -2.27 16.43 1.88
C ASP A 58 -2.83 15.55 3.01
N ARG A 59 -2.43 14.27 3.04
CA ARG A 59 -2.80 13.34 4.11
C ARG A 59 -2.31 13.81 5.49
N MET A 60 -1.06 14.26 5.60
CA MET A 60 -0.52 14.79 6.86
C MET A 60 -1.24 16.10 7.24
N ASP A 61 -1.43 17.02 6.30
CA ASP A 61 -2.16 18.27 6.53
C ASP A 61 -3.60 18.00 7.00
N TRP A 62 -4.25 16.96 6.47
CA TRP A 62 -5.57 16.53 6.91
C TRP A 62 -5.54 15.95 8.32
N GLN A 63 -4.54 15.13 8.68
CA GLN A 63 -4.39 14.58 10.04
C GLN A 63 -4.12 15.68 11.08
N ASP A 64 -3.30 16.67 10.73
CA ASP A 64 -3.01 17.83 11.59
C ASP A 64 -4.27 18.67 11.86
N ARG A 65 -5.08 18.88 10.81
CA ARG A 65 -6.36 19.62 10.91
C ARG A 65 -7.49 18.84 11.56
N ASN A 66 -7.44 17.51 11.51
CA ASN A 66 -8.47 16.62 12.06
C ASN A 66 -7.86 15.71 13.13
N PRO A 67 -7.42 16.28 14.26
CA PRO A 67 -6.82 15.47 15.31
C PRO A 67 -7.89 14.64 16.02
N GLN A 68 -8.10 13.42 15.52
CA GLN A 68 -9.01 12.45 16.12
C GLN A 68 -8.55 12.15 17.55
N GLY A 69 -9.40 12.37 18.55
CA GLY A 69 -9.14 11.89 19.92
C GLY A 69 -7.99 12.58 20.65
N ARG A 70 -7.77 13.88 20.45
CA ARG A 70 -7.02 14.64 21.46
C ARG A 70 -7.83 14.59 22.76
N CYS A 71 -7.31 13.82 23.72
CA CYS A 71 -7.65 13.92 25.12
C CYS A 71 -7.28 15.34 25.57
N CYS A 72 -8.17 16.28 25.32
CA CYS A 72 -8.24 17.57 25.97
C CYS A 72 -9.49 17.52 26.85
#